data_AF-A0A1S2LR03-F1
#
_entry.id   AF-A0A1S2LR03-F1
#
_cell.length_a   1.000
_cell.length_b   1.000
_cell.length_c   1.000
_cell.angle_alpha   90.00
_cell.angle_beta   90.00
_cell.angle_gamma   90.00
#
_symmetry.space_group_name_H-M   'P 1'
#
loop_
_entity.id
_entity.type
_entity.pdbx_description
1 polymer ?
#
loop_
_entity_poly.entity_id
_entity_poly.type
_entity_poly.pdbx_seq_one_letter_code
_entity_poly.pdbx_strand_id
1 'polypeptide(L)'
;MEYTIIALFSLSILLFIVSFVKKDRNKEVETQIENFSITLMQEIYQLKKKIKILEEEILIGQDDRYFTNSQDRMLTYDRDKILALYEDGHSLEEIEEITGLSIEKIQEILG
;
A
#
# COMPACT_ATOMS: atom_id res chain seq x y z
N MET A 1 -8.90 70.90 -26.74
CA MET A 1 -7.71 70.93 -25.87
C MET A 1 -8.09 70.67 -24.41
N GLU A 2 -8.96 71.47 -23.77
CA GLU A 2 -9.38 71.22 -22.37
C GLU A 2 -10.05 69.86 -22.14
N TYR A 3 -11.04 69.48 -22.95
CA TYR A 3 -11.70 68.18 -22.81
C TYR A 3 -10.76 66.99 -22.99
N THR A 4 -9.73 67.14 -23.83
CA THR A 4 -8.70 66.13 -24.07
C THR A 4 -7.84 65.93 -22.82
N ILE A 5 -7.48 67.02 -22.14
CA ILE A 5 -6.72 67.02 -20.90
C ILE A 5 -7.54 66.38 -19.77
N ILE A 6 -8.82 66.75 -19.64
CA ILE A 6 -9.73 66.19 -18.63
C ILE A 6 -9.93 64.68 -18.85
N ALA A 7 -10.11 64.24 -20.09
CA ALA A 7 -10.24 62.83 -20.42
C ALA A 7 -8.98 62.02 -20.06
N LEU A 8 -7.79 62.52 -20.42
CA LEU A 8 -6.51 61.90 -20.07
C LEU A 8 -6.29 61.84 -18.56
N PHE A 9 -6.66 62.90 -17.84
CA PHE A 9 -6.54 62.95 -16.39
C PHE A 9 -7.48 61.94 -15.72
N SER A 10 -8.73 61.84 -16.19
CA SER A 10 -9.70 60.85 -15.71
C SER A 10 -9.22 59.42 -15.98
N LEU A 11 -8.66 59.15 -17.15
CA LEU A 11 -8.13 57.84 -17.53
C LEU A 11 -6.92 57.45 -16.68
N SER A 12 -6.05 58.43 -16.38
CA SER A 12 -4.89 58.23 -15.49
C SER A 12 -5.32 57.84 -14.07
N ILE A 13 -6.32 58.52 -13.51
CA ILE A 13 -6.89 58.18 -12.20
C ILE A 13 -7.51 56.78 -12.23
N LEU A 14 -8.25 56.45 -13.29
CA LEU A 14 -8.88 55.14 -13.45
C LEU A 14 -7.83 54.01 -13.51
N LEU A 15 -6.77 54.19 -14.31
CA LEU A 15 -5.64 53.26 -14.38
C LEU A 15 -4.88 53.13 -13.06
N PHE A 16 -4.74 54.24 -12.33
CA PHE A 16 -4.10 54.24 -11.01
C PHE A 16 -4.86 53.36 -10.03
N ILE A 17 -6.19 53.49 -9.97
CA ILE A 17 -7.05 52.67 -9.12
C ILE A 17 -6.95 51.18 -9.51
N VAL A 18 -6.97 50.87 -10.81
CA VAL A 18 -6.84 49.48 -11.31
C VAL A 18 -5.47 48.87 -10.98
N SER A 19 -4.41 49.68 -10.91
CA SER A 19 -3.05 49.24 -10.58
C SER A 19 -2.95 48.64 -9.17
N PHE A 20 -3.69 49.19 -8.20
CA PHE A 20 -3.72 48.65 -6.84
C PHE A 20 -4.35 47.26 -6.79
N VAL A 21 -5.38 46.97 -7.59
CA VAL A 21 -6.08 45.68 -7.60
C VAL A 21 -5.20 44.53 -8.11
N LYS A 22 -4.29 44.79 -9.08
CA LYS A 22 -3.41 43.75 -9.63
C LYS A 22 -2.29 43.32 -8.69
N LYS A 23 -1.82 44.20 -7.80
CA LYS A 23 -0.62 43.93 -6.99
C LYS A 23 -0.87 42.99 -5.82
N ASP A 24 -2.05 43.05 -5.21
CA ASP A 24 -2.36 42.24 -4.03
C ASP A 24 -2.85 40.84 -4.37
N ARG A 25 -3.62 40.69 -5.46
CA ARG A 25 -4.26 39.42 -5.82
C ARG A 25 -3.29 38.32 -6.24
N ASN A 26 -2.15 38.68 -6.84
CA ASN A 26 -1.16 37.69 -7.29
C ASN A 26 -0.32 37.13 -6.14
N LYS A 27 -0.02 37.95 -5.11
CA LYS A 27 0.79 37.53 -3.97
C LYS A 27 0.06 36.51 -3.09
N GLU A 28 -1.23 36.73 -2.85
CA GLU A 28 -2.03 35.84 -2.02
C GLU A 28 -2.18 34.45 -2.66
N VAL A 29 -2.39 34.41 -3.98
CA VAL A 29 -2.47 33.16 -4.75
C VAL A 29 -1.13 32.42 -4.76
N GLU A 30 -0.02 33.13 -4.93
CA GLU A 30 1.33 32.54 -4.89
C GLU A 30 1.62 31.90 -3.53
N THR A 31 1.32 32.60 -2.43
CA THR A 31 1.49 32.07 -1.06
C THR A 31 0.56 30.87 -0.78
N GLN A 32 -0.67 30.88 -1.27
CA GLN A 32 -1.57 29.73 -1.12
C GLN A 32 -1.06 28.49 -1.87
N ILE A 33 -0.53 28.67 -3.08
CA ILE A 33 0.08 27.60 -3.87
C ILE A 33 1.34 27.06 -3.17
N GLU A 34 2.18 27.93 -2.61
CA GLU A 34 3.39 27.53 -1.89
C GLU A 34 3.05 26.69 -0.65
N ASN A 35 2.10 27.15 0.17
CA ASN A 35 1.63 26.40 1.34
C ASN A 35 1.03 25.05 0.94
N PHE A 36 0.21 25.02 -0.12
CA PHE A 36 -0.36 23.77 -0.64
C PHE A 36 0.72 22.80 -1.13
N SER A 37 1.75 23.30 -1.81
CA SER A 37 2.89 22.51 -2.29
C SER A 37 3.68 21.89 -1.14
N ILE A 38 3.92 22.66 -0.06
CA ILE A 38 4.59 22.17 1.14
C ILE A 38 3.78 21.04 1.79
N THR A 39 2.47 21.21 1.95
CA THR A 39 1.58 20.18 2.50
C THR A 39 1.60 18.91 1.64
N LEU A 40 1.44 19.06 0.31
CA LEU A 40 1.51 17.93 -0.63
C LEU A 40 2.82 17.15 -0.53
N MET A 41 3.95 17.85 -0.42
CA MET A 41 5.25 17.21 -0.28
C MET A 41 5.33 16.38 1.02
N GLN A 42 4.79 16.91 2.12
CA GLN A 42 4.73 16.18 3.40
C GLN A 42 3.83 14.94 3.30
N GLU A 43 2.66 15.06 2.66
CA GLU A 43 1.73 13.95 2.43
C GLU A 43 2.35 12.86 1.55
N ILE A 44 3.01 13.25 0.45
CA ILE A 44 3.73 12.31 -0.43
C ILE A 44 4.84 11.60 0.34
N TYR A 45 5.59 12.32 1.20
CA TYR A 45 6.64 11.71 2.02
C TYR A 45 6.05 10.65 2.98
N GLN A 46 4.96 10.99 3.67
CA GLN A 46 4.28 10.04 4.55
C GLN A 46 3.75 8.81 3.80
N LEU A 47 3.18 9.02 2.60
CA LEU A 47 2.70 7.94 1.75
C LEU A 47 3.85 7.02 1.30
N LYS A 48 4.97 7.60 0.85
CA LYS A 48 6.19 6.86 0.49
C LYS A 48 6.70 6.01 1.66
N LYS A 49 6.68 6.56 2.89
CA LYS A 49 7.08 5.80 4.08
C LYS A 49 6.16 4.62 4.35
N LYS A 50 4.84 4.82 4.25
CA LYS A 50 3.85 3.73 4.43
C LYS A 50 4.05 2.64 3.38
N ILE A 51 4.24 3.01 2.11
CA ILE A 51 4.53 2.06 1.03
C ILE A 51 5.82 1.28 1.32
N LYS A 52 6.90 1.95 1.73
CA LYS A 52 8.18 1.30 2.04
C LYS A 52 8.05 0.25 3.16
N ILE A 53 7.27 0.56 4.20
CA ILE A 53 7.00 -0.40 5.29
C ILE A 53 6.22 -1.60 4.76
N LEU A 54 5.19 -1.37 3.94
CA LEU A 54 4.42 -2.46 3.31
C LEU A 54 5.30 -3.31 2.38
N GLU A 55 6.21 -2.69 1.62
CA GLU A 55 7.18 -3.40 0.80
C GLU A 55 8.11 -4.28 1.64
N GLU A 56 8.66 -3.75 2.75
CA GLU A 56 9.50 -4.50 3.69
C GLU A 56 8.73 -5.66 4.35
N GLU A 57 7.49 -5.45 4.77
CA GLU A 57 6.62 -6.50 5.33
C GLU A 57 6.28 -7.58 4.30
N ILE A 58 6.09 -7.23 3.02
CA ILE A 58 5.84 -8.19 1.94
C ILE A 58 7.12 -8.94 1.57
N LEU A 59 8.27 -8.27 1.54
CA LEU A 59 9.58 -8.88 1.28
C LEU A 59 9.93 -9.89 2.39
N ILE A 60 9.77 -9.51 3.66
CA ILE A 60 9.95 -10.41 4.81
C ILE A 60 8.87 -11.51 4.81
N GLY A 61 7.63 -11.18 4.48
CA GLY A 61 6.52 -12.13 4.38
C GLY A 61 6.57 -13.07 3.17
N GLN A 62 7.43 -12.80 2.17
CA GLN A 62 7.79 -13.75 1.12
C GLN A 62 9.00 -14.56 1.54
N ASP A 63 10.05 -13.96 2.10
CA ASP A 63 11.22 -14.73 2.54
C ASP A 63 10.90 -15.70 3.68
N ASP A 64 10.02 -15.37 4.63
CA ASP A 64 9.57 -16.34 5.65
C ASP A 64 8.55 -17.35 5.10
N ARG A 65 8.02 -17.14 3.89
CA ARG A 65 7.21 -18.15 3.18
C ARG A 65 8.00 -18.96 2.15
N TYR A 66 9.18 -18.51 1.75
CA TYR A 66 10.06 -19.18 0.78
C TYR A 66 11.36 -19.73 1.40
N PHE A 67 11.74 -19.32 2.62
CA PHE A 67 12.92 -19.81 3.35
C PHE A 67 12.62 -20.61 4.61
N THR A 68 11.36 -20.83 4.99
CA THR A 68 11.04 -22.01 5.80
C THR A 68 10.93 -23.19 4.83
N ASN A 69 12.08 -23.79 4.52
CA ASN A 69 12.22 -25.21 4.22
C ASN A 69 10.98 -25.85 3.56
N SER A 70 10.78 -25.57 2.27
CA SER A 70 9.73 -26.14 1.41
C SER A 70 9.86 -27.66 1.20
N GLN A 71 10.72 -28.33 1.99
CA GLN A 71 10.79 -29.78 2.07
C GLN A 71 9.83 -30.37 3.12
N ASP A 72 9.26 -29.57 4.04
CA ASP A 72 8.57 -30.11 5.23
C ASP A 72 7.06 -29.84 5.31
N ARG A 73 6.50 -28.95 4.48
CA ARG A 73 5.06 -28.59 4.53
C ARG A 73 4.14 -29.34 3.58
N MET A 74 4.65 -30.32 2.82
CA MET A 74 3.83 -31.19 1.97
C MET A 74 3.57 -32.57 2.59
N LEU A 75 4.20 -32.89 3.73
CA LEU A 75 3.97 -34.14 4.48
C LEU A 75 3.17 -33.94 5.77
N THR A 76 2.69 -32.73 6.03
CA THR A 76 1.83 -32.40 7.18
C THR A 76 0.37 -32.81 6.94
N TYR A 77 0.12 -33.99 6.36
CA TYR A 77 -1.04 -34.74 6.83
C TYR A 77 -0.58 -35.32 8.15
N ASP A 78 -0.79 -34.54 9.20
CA ASP A 78 -0.24 -34.71 10.55
C ASP A 78 -0.08 -36.19 10.88
N ARG A 79 1.16 -36.62 11.10
CA ARG A 79 1.49 -37.95 11.63
C ARG A 79 0.57 -38.32 12.79
N ASP A 80 0.25 -37.32 13.62
CA ASP A 80 -0.67 -37.42 14.75
C ASP A 80 -2.09 -37.81 14.32
N LYS A 81 -2.57 -37.34 13.17
CA LYS A 81 -3.87 -37.72 12.58
C LYS A 81 -3.85 -39.16 12.08
N ILE A 82 -2.76 -39.60 11.44
CA ILE A 82 -2.61 -40.99 10.98
C ILE A 82 -2.52 -41.95 12.16
N LEU A 83 -1.76 -41.57 13.20
CA LEU A 83 -1.65 -42.33 14.45
C LEU A 83 -2.99 -42.43 15.16
N ALA A 84 -3.73 -41.33 15.28
CA ALA A 84 -5.06 -41.34 15.91
C ALA A 84 -6.04 -42.27 15.18
N LEU A 85 -6.05 -42.25 13.84
CA LEU A 85 -6.92 -43.14 13.05
C LEU A 85 -6.53 -44.61 13.20
N TYR A 86 -5.23 -44.90 13.27
CA TYR A 86 -4.73 -46.27 13.48
C TYR A 86 -5.02 -46.78 14.90
N GLU A 87 -4.90 -45.92 15.91
CA GLU A 87 -5.27 -46.24 17.31
C GLU A 87 -6.77 -46.43 17.51
N ASP A 88 -7.61 -45.72 16.73
CA ASP A 88 -9.07 -45.88 16.71
C ASP A 88 -9.52 -47.18 15.99
N GLY A 89 -8.57 -47.89 15.36
CA GLY A 89 -8.79 -49.21 14.76
C GLY A 89 -9.14 -49.20 13.27
N HIS A 90 -8.95 -48.08 12.57
CA HIS A 90 -9.14 -48.00 11.12
C HIS A 90 -8.09 -48.82 10.36
N SER A 91 -8.48 -49.44 9.25
CA SER A 91 -7.56 -50.19 8.40
C SER A 91 -6.70 -49.24 7.54
N LEU A 92 -5.57 -49.74 7.03
CA LEU A 92 -4.65 -48.91 6.23
C LEU A 92 -5.30 -48.37 4.96
N GLU A 93 -6.22 -49.14 4.37
CA GLU A 93 -7.01 -48.77 3.19
C GLU A 93 -8.01 -47.65 3.50
N GLU A 94 -8.60 -47.66 4.71
CA GLU A 94 -9.54 -46.63 5.15
C GLU A 94 -8.81 -45.32 5.47
N ILE A 95 -7.60 -45.41 6.03
CA ILE A 95 -6.74 -44.24 6.25
C ILE A 95 -6.29 -43.65 4.91
N GLU A 96 -6.01 -44.48 3.88
CA GLU A 96 -5.72 -44.01 2.51
C GLU A 96 -6.89 -43.24 1.92
N GLU A 97 -8.12 -43.73 2.06
CA GLU A 97 -9.31 -43.03 1.55
C GLU A 97 -9.55 -41.69 2.27
N ILE A 98 -9.33 -41.64 3.59
CA ILE A 98 -9.56 -40.46 4.42
C ILE A 98 -8.46 -39.39 4.25
N THR A 99 -7.22 -39.83 4.03
CA THR A 99 -6.06 -38.93 3.96
C THR A 99 -5.59 -38.66 2.54
N GLY A 100 -6.00 -39.48 1.57
CA GLY A 100 -5.53 -39.44 0.18
C GLY A 100 -4.06 -39.84 0.02
N LEU A 101 -3.45 -40.45 1.04
CA LEU A 101 -2.06 -40.92 1.04
C LEU A 101 -2.00 -42.39 0.68
N SER A 102 -1.02 -42.79 -0.14
CA SER A 102 -0.85 -44.20 -0.49
C SER A 102 -0.48 -45.04 0.73
N ILE A 103 -0.87 -46.31 0.71
CA ILE A 103 -0.61 -47.27 1.79
C ILE A 103 0.87 -47.34 2.15
N GLU A 104 1.78 -47.24 1.16
CA GLU A 104 3.23 -47.22 1.42
C GLU A 104 3.66 -46.02 2.26
N LYS A 105 3.04 -44.86 2.04
CA LYS A 105 3.34 -43.63 2.80
C LYS A 105 2.78 -43.70 4.22
N ILE A 106 1.62 -44.32 4.40
CA ILE A 106 1.02 -44.53 5.73
C ILE A 106 1.89 -45.49 6.55
N GLN A 107 2.39 -46.58 5.93
CA GLN A 107 3.30 -47.52 6.59
C GLN A 107 4.65 -46.88 6.96
N GLU A 108 5.19 -45.99 6.11
CA GLU A 108 6.40 -45.22 6.43
C GLU A 108 6.23 -44.29 7.65
N ILE A 109 5.00 -43.84 7.92
CA ILE A 109 4.69 -42.93 9.03
C ILE A 109 4.43 -43.69 10.35
N LEU A 110 3.90 -44.92 10.24
CA LEU A 110 3.60 -45.83 11.37
C LEU A 110 4.79 -46.73 11.77
N GLY A 111 5.77 -46.92 10.89
CA GLY A 111 7.02 -47.66 11.12
C GLY A 111 8.21 -46.79 11.50
#